data_AF-A0A7R9QI41-F1
#
_entry.id   AF-A0A7R9QI41-F1
#
_cell.length_a   1.000
_cell.length_b   1.000
_cell.length_c   1.000
_cell.angle_alpha   90.00
_cell.angle_beta   90.00
_cell.angle_gamma   90.00
#
_symmetry.space_group_name_H-M   'P 1'
#
loop_
_entity.id
_entity.type
_entity.pdbx_description
1 polymer ?
#
loop_
_entity_poly.entity_id
_entity_poly.type
_entity_poly.pdbx_seq_one_letter_code
_entity_poly.pdbx_strand_id
1 'polypeptide(L)'
;MRLALMNKRLSDYFRLLLENREIILKDYYEEMSIMMSDEAVIIGGLLVGLNILDCNLFVKEENLDSDDTVIDLSFYLRDNIQTDPFEPEWRNHNETNNECSTISNLEHKIETLQTDNTLMSEELEVYRNVDKNFEIIKTIPEMDSIKQSKEEFSQLEEQLKQEVKRRELAEKELESQLFLKGECETAMHLLERDVLEKQDSVITLRRQLEDIKTINLQMYSKLQECETSIKNKVNHISHLEQNISTMANTISQLESKVTNYEKLRANDEQNQMKLSEQLTDVE
;
A
#
# COMPACT_ATOMS: atom_id res chain seq x y z
N MET A 1 -19.09 -18.53 1.32
CA MET A 1 -17.67 -18.55 1.76
C MET A 1 -17.38 -19.55 2.89
N ARG A 2 -18.09 -19.53 4.03
CA ARG A 2 -17.79 -20.39 5.21
C ARG A 2 -17.53 -21.87 4.86
N LEU A 3 -18.40 -22.47 4.04
CA LEU A 3 -18.24 -23.85 3.55
C LEU A 3 -16.96 -24.07 2.71
N ALA A 4 -16.58 -23.12 1.87
CA ALA A 4 -15.37 -23.24 1.05
C ALA A 4 -14.09 -23.17 1.89
N LEU A 5 -14.14 -22.41 3.00
CA LEU A 5 -13.05 -22.33 3.97
C LEU A 5 -12.94 -23.62 4.79
N MET A 6 -14.06 -24.15 5.30
CA MET A 6 -14.10 -25.46 5.99
C MET A 6 -13.57 -26.59 5.10
N ASN A 7 -13.93 -26.57 3.81
CA ASN A 7 -13.48 -27.56 2.83
C ASN A 7 -12.06 -27.32 2.31
N LYS A 8 -11.35 -26.27 2.75
CA LYS A 8 -9.99 -25.93 2.33
C LYS A 8 -9.83 -25.76 0.81
N ARG A 9 -10.89 -25.26 0.15
CA ARG A 9 -10.95 -25.07 -1.32
C ARG A 9 -11.27 -23.64 -1.74
N LEU A 10 -11.26 -22.70 -0.79
CA LEU A 10 -11.57 -21.30 -1.09
C LEU A 10 -10.63 -20.71 -2.14
N SER A 11 -9.31 -20.97 -2.02
CA SER A 11 -8.33 -20.52 -2.99
C SER A 11 -8.54 -21.15 -4.37
N ASP A 12 -8.86 -22.45 -4.43
CA ASP A 12 -9.09 -23.14 -5.70
C ASP A 12 -10.31 -22.58 -6.45
N TYR A 13 -11.41 -22.31 -5.74
CA TYR A 13 -12.59 -21.69 -6.34
C TYR A 13 -12.32 -20.25 -6.79
N PHE A 14 -11.55 -19.48 -6.00
CA PHE A 14 -11.18 -18.12 -6.37
C PHE A 14 -10.27 -18.12 -7.60
N ARG A 15 -9.33 -19.06 -7.69
CA ARG A 15 -8.44 -19.21 -8.86
C ARG A 15 -9.23 -19.57 -10.12
N LEU A 16 -10.17 -20.51 -10.04
CA LEU A 16 -11.03 -20.89 -11.16
C LEU A 16 -11.88 -19.71 -11.67
N LEU A 17 -12.32 -18.84 -10.76
CA LEU A 17 -13.04 -17.63 -11.09
C LEU A 17 -12.15 -16.64 -11.86
N LEU A 18 -10.89 -16.47 -11.42
CA LEU A 18 -9.92 -15.60 -12.10
C LEU A 18 -9.46 -16.14 -13.46
N GLU A 19 -9.28 -17.45 -13.59
CA GLU A 19 -8.94 -18.11 -14.87
C GLU A 19 -10.00 -17.84 -15.95
N ASN A 20 -11.25 -17.61 -15.54
CA ASN A 20 -12.37 -17.30 -16.44
C ASN A 20 -12.84 -15.83 -16.35
N ARG A 21 -12.01 -14.91 -15.85
CA ARG A 21 -12.42 -13.53 -15.57
C ARG A 21 -12.94 -12.75 -16.78
N GLU A 22 -12.33 -12.96 -17.95
CA GLU A 22 -12.74 -12.25 -19.17
C GLU A 22 -14.12 -12.67 -19.69
N ILE A 23 -14.59 -13.86 -19.32
CA ILE A 23 -15.85 -14.43 -19.79
C ILE A 23 -16.95 -14.26 -18.72
N ILE A 24 -16.64 -14.53 -17.45
CA ILE A 24 -17.63 -14.57 -16.37
C ILE A 24 -17.67 -13.26 -15.58
N LEU A 25 -16.52 -12.66 -15.25
CA LEU A 25 -16.46 -11.51 -14.33
C LEU A 25 -16.69 -10.17 -15.04
N LYS A 26 -16.43 -10.09 -16.35
CA LYS A 26 -16.56 -8.85 -17.13
C LYS A 26 -17.98 -8.24 -17.12
N ASP A 27 -19.02 -9.06 -17.02
CA ASP A 27 -20.41 -8.60 -16.98
C ASP A 27 -20.84 -8.12 -15.58
N TYR A 28 -20.09 -8.47 -14.53
CA TYR A 28 -20.44 -8.17 -13.13
C TYR A 28 -19.48 -7.16 -12.49
N TYR A 29 -18.29 -6.95 -13.06
CA TYR A 29 -17.24 -6.09 -12.50
C TYR A 29 -16.73 -5.10 -13.54
N GLU A 30 -16.54 -3.85 -13.12
CA GLU A 30 -15.92 -2.81 -13.93
C GLU A 30 -14.42 -3.09 -14.18
N GLU A 31 -13.86 -2.54 -15.26
CA GLU A 31 -12.46 -2.75 -15.66
C GLU A 31 -11.45 -2.33 -14.57
N MET A 32 -11.81 -1.36 -13.72
CA MET A 32 -10.97 -0.88 -12.61
C MET A 32 -11.23 -1.62 -11.29
N SER A 33 -12.07 -2.65 -11.29
CA SER A 33 -12.33 -3.45 -10.09
C SER A 33 -11.14 -4.38 -9.79
N ILE A 34 -10.91 -4.65 -8.51
CA ILE A 34 -9.86 -5.57 -8.04
C ILE A 34 -9.95 -6.93 -8.74
N MET A 35 -11.17 -7.42 -8.98
CA MET A 35 -11.40 -8.72 -9.65
C MET A 35 -10.89 -8.76 -11.10
N MET A 36 -10.77 -7.61 -11.77
CA MET A 36 -10.24 -7.47 -13.14
C MET A 36 -8.76 -7.09 -13.16
N SER A 37 -8.21 -6.65 -12.02
CA SER A 37 -6.79 -6.31 -11.85
C SER A 37 -5.93 -7.55 -11.61
N ASP A 38 -4.62 -7.42 -11.85
CA ASP A 38 -3.63 -8.44 -11.51
C ASP A 38 -3.43 -8.57 -9.99
N GLU A 39 -3.92 -7.61 -9.21
CA GLU A 39 -3.98 -7.67 -7.74
C GLU A 39 -4.85 -8.85 -7.24
N ALA A 40 -5.90 -9.24 -7.97
CA ALA A 40 -6.69 -10.41 -7.60
C ALA A 40 -5.87 -11.71 -7.63
N VAL A 41 -4.87 -11.81 -8.50
CA VAL A 41 -3.98 -12.99 -8.55
C VAL A 41 -3.17 -13.09 -7.25
N ILE A 42 -2.73 -11.95 -6.71
CA ILE A 42 -2.01 -11.87 -5.43
C ILE A 42 -2.93 -12.32 -4.29
N ILE A 43 -4.18 -11.84 -4.25
CA ILE A 43 -5.18 -12.25 -3.27
C ILE A 43 -5.42 -13.77 -3.35
N GLY A 44 -5.53 -14.32 -4.56
CA GLY A 44 -5.65 -15.77 -4.77
C GLY A 44 -4.47 -16.57 -4.19
N GLY A 45 -3.25 -16.05 -4.35
CA GLY A 45 -2.03 -16.62 -3.76
C GLY A 45 -2.02 -16.57 -2.24
N LEU A 46 -2.47 -15.47 -1.63
CA LEU A 46 -2.59 -15.34 -0.17
C LEU A 46 -3.64 -16.29 0.41
N LEU A 47 -4.75 -16.50 -0.30
CA LEU A 47 -5.79 -17.44 0.10
C LEU A 47 -5.31 -18.89 0.18
N VAL A 48 -4.24 -19.27 -0.54
CA VAL A 48 -3.63 -20.61 -0.41
C VAL A 48 -3.13 -20.84 1.03
N GLY A 49 -2.63 -19.79 1.69
CA GLY A 49 -2.16 -19.86 3.07
C GLY A 49 -3.27 -20.21 4.07
N LEU A 50 -4.52 -19.87 3.77
CA LEU A 50 -5.68 -20.18 4.61
C LEU A 50 -6.04 -21.68 4.62
N ASN A 51 -5.53 -22.48 3.67
CA ASN A 51 -5.80 -23.92 3.62
C ASN A 51 -5.19 -24.69 4.81
N ILE A 52 -4.21 -24.10 5.50
CA ILE A 52 -3.57 -24.71 6.68
C ILE A 52 -4.50 -24.61 7.91
N LEU A 53 -5.41 -23.65 7.93
CA LEU A 53 -6.32 -23.43 9.05
C LEU A 53 -7.41 -24.51 9.09
N ASP A 54 -7.67 -25.02 10.29
CA ASP A 54 -8.78 -25.94 10.54
C ASP A 54 -9.97 -25.15 11.06
N CYS A 55 -10.79 -24.65 10.13
CA CYS A 55 -11.96 -23.86 10.46
C CYS A 55 -13.17 -24.79 10.66
N ASN A 56 -13.70 -24.87 11.89
CA ASN A 56 -14.98 -25.50 12.15
C ASN A 56 -16.07 -24.43 12.34
N LEU A 57 -16.56 -23.90 11.22
CA LEU A 57 -17.59 -22.86 11.21
C LEU A 57 -18.98 -23.50 11.25
N PHE A 58 -19.85 -23.02 12.13
CA PHE A 58 -21.25 -23.47 12.13
C PHE A 58 -21.95 -22.96 10.87
N VAL A 59 -22.60 -23.88 10.15
CA VAL A 59 -23.38 -23.59 8.94
C VAL A 59 -24.87 -23.86 9.16
N LYS A 60 -25.23 -24.48 10.28
CA LYS A 60 -26.63 -24.74 10.62
C LYS A 60 -27.15 -23.64 11.54
N GLU A 61 -28.30 -23.09 11.14
CA GLU A 61 -29.25 -22.31 11.94
C GLU A 61 -29.05 -20.79 12.04
N GLU A 62 -27.96 -20.21 11.52
CA GLU A 62 -27.89 -18.76 11.36
C GLU A 62 -28.64 -18.32 10.11
N ASN A 63 -29.64 -17.44 10.30
CA ASN A 63 -30.14 -16.59 9.24
C ASN A 63 -28.95 -15.72 8.78
N LEU A 64 -28.23 -16.17 7.75
CA LEU A 64 -27.01 -15.50 7.25
C LEU A 64 -27.27 -14.07 6.74
N ASP A 65 -28.55 -13.69 6.62
CA ASP A 65 -29.02 -12.37 6.22
C ASP A 65 -29.14 -11.38 7.40
N SER A 66 -29.08 -11.84 8.67
CA SER A 66 -29.15 -10.98 9.85
C SER A 66 -27.97 -11.20 10.81
N ASP A 67 -27.35 -10.09 11.25
CA ASP A 67 -26.22 -10.08 12.19
C ASP A 67 -26.68 -10.47 13.62
N ASP A 68 -26.91 -11.75 13.88
CA ASP A 68 -27.11 -12.23 15.25
C ASP A 68 -25.76 -12.35 15.96
N THR A 69 -25.25 -11.22 16.46
CA THR A 69 -24.03 -11.17 17.30
C THR A 69 -24.25 -11.63 18.74
N VAL A 70 -25.45 -12.13 19.07
CA VAL A 70 -25.83 -12.51 20.43
C VAL A 70 -25.52 -14.00 20.63
N ILE A 71 -24.48 -14.27 21.42
CA ILE A 71 -24.13 -15.64 21.83
C ILE A 71 -25.11 -16.07 22.92
N ASP A 72 -25.98 -17.03 22.62
CA ASP A 72 -26.87 -17.64 23.62
C ASP A 72 -26.09 -18.57 24.56
N LEU A 73 -25.75 -18.05 25.74
CA LEU A 73 -25.07 -18.79 26.81
C LEU A 73 -26.05 -19.53 27.74
N SER A 74 -27.36 -19.53 27.46
CA SER A 74 -28.37 -20.15 28.32
C SER A 74 -28.11 -21.64 28.56
N PHE A 75 -27.54 -22.34 27.59
CA PHE A 75 -27.16 -23.75 27.75
C PHE A 75 -25.94 -23.98 28.66
N TYR A 76 -25.11 -22.96 28.88
CA TYR A 76 -23.93 -23.00 29.77
C TYR A 76 -24.22 -22.42 31.16
N LEU A 77 -25.28 -21.61 31.29
CA LEU A 77 -25.79 -21.13 32.57
C LEU A 77 -26.75 -22.18 33.16
N ARG A 78 -26.22 -23.25 33.75
CA ARG A 78 -27.01 -24.12 34.64
C ARG A 78 -27.20 -23.41 35.98
N ASP A 79 -28.44 -23.03 36.29
CA ASP A 79 -28.85 -22.56 37.62
C ASP A 79 -28.63 -23.67 38.68
N ASN A 80 -27.67 -23.46 39.57
CA ASN A 80 -27.53 -24.23 40.82
C ASN A 80 -28.46 -23.64 41.89
N ILE A 81 -29.78 -23.77 41.70
CA ILE A 81 -30.75 -23.51 42.76
C ILE A 81 -31.39 -24.84 43.16
N GLN A 82 -30.80 -25.49 44.16
CA GLN A 82 -31.48 -26.50 44.96
C GLN A 82 -32.48 -25.78 45.87
N THR A 83 -33.77 -25.92 45.59
CA THR A 83 -34.83 -25.66 46.55
C THR A 83 -35.25 -26.98 47.20
N ASP A 84 -34.92 -27.16 48.48
CA ASP A 84 -35.57 -28.16 49.34
C ASP A 84 -36.74 -27.50 50.11
N PRO A 85 -37.91 -28.16 50.23
CA PRO A 85 -39.06 -27.62 50.95
C PRO A 85 -39.09 -28.06 52.43
N PHE A 86 -39.36 -27.13 53.35
CA PHE A 86 -39.58 -27.42 54.77
C PHE A 86 -40.94 -26.84 55.22
N GLU A 87 -41.89 -27.70 55.56
CA GLU A 87 -43.14 -27.36 56.27
C GLU A 87 -42.96 -27.60 57.78
N PRO A 88 -43.53 -26.75 58.66
CA PRO A 88 -43.74 -27.13 60.06
C PRO A 88 -45.24 -27.27 60.41
N GLU A 89 -45.59 -28.46 60.87
CA GLU A 89 -46.85 -28.77 61.57
C GLU A 89 -46.82 -28.22 63.01
N TRP A 90 -47.89 -27.51 63.41
CA TRP A 90 -48.15 -27.16 64.81
C TRP A 90 -49.40 -27.92 65.29
N ARG A 91 -49.24 -28.81 66.28
CA ARG A 91 -50.33 -29.44 67.03
C ARG A 91 -50.35 -28.96 68.49
N ASN A 92 -51.54 -28.49 68.88
CA ASN A 92 -51.99 -28.16 70.22
C ASN A 92 -51.72 -29.25 71.27
N HIS A 93 -51.53 -28.84 72.53
CA HIS A 93 -52.35 -29.37 73.62
C HIS A 93 -52.50 -28.38 74.80
N ASN A 94 -53.77 -28.07 75.06
CA ASN A 94 -54.31 -27.30 76.17
C ASN A 94 -54.57 -28.19 77.41
N GLU A 95 -54.79 -27.49 78.55
CA GLU A 95 -55.83 -27.77 79.58
C GLU A 95 -55.68 -29.03 80.49
N THR A 96 -56.17 -29.13 81.73
CA THR A 96 -56.52 -28.26 82.87
C THR A 96 -56.75 -29.23 84.07
N ASN A 97 -56.34 -28.79 85.27
CA ASN A 97 -56.81 -29.07 86.65
C ASN A 97 -57.65 -30.33 87.02
N ASN A 98 -57.26 -31.01 88.13
CA ASN A 98 -58.18 -31.41 89.22
C ASN A 98 -57.44 -31.92 90.50
N GLU A 99 -57.13 -30.96 91.38
CA GLU A 99 -57.38 -30.91 92.85
C GLU A 99 -57.46 -32.22 93.68
N CYS A 100 -56.30 -32.83 93.96
CA CYS A 100 -56.02 -33.52 95.25
C CYS A 100 -54.51 -33.54 95.58
N SER A 101 -53.79 -32.47 95.20
CA SER A 101 -52.33 -32.43 95.15
C SER A 101 -51.77 -31.00 95.21
N THR A 102 -52.44 -30.10 95.94
CA THR A 102 -52.15 -28.65 95.89
C THR A 102 -50.80 -28.27 96.50
N ILE A 103 -50.26 -29.00 97.48
CA ILE A 103 -48.94 -28.66 98.07
C ILE A 103 -47.80 -29.29 97.27
N SER A 104 -47.86 -30.60 97.01
CA SER A 104 -46.79 -31.31 96.28
C SER A 104 -46.65 -30.83 94.82
N ASN A 105 -47.74 -30.47 94.14
CA ASN A 105 -47.65 -29.89 92.79
C ASN A 105 -47.13 -28.46 92.82
N LEU A 106 -47.42 -27.68 93.88
CA LEU A 106 -46.86 -26.33 94.02
C LEU A 106 -45.37 -26.40 94.34
N GLU A 107 -44.93 -27.34 95.18
CA GLU A 107 -43.50 -27.60 95.46
C GLU A 107 -42.75 -28.03 94.19
N HIS A 108 -43.28 -28.99 93.45
CA HIS A 108 -42.71 -29.41 92.16
C HIS A 108 -42.71 -28.24 91.15
N LYS A 109 -43.75 -27.40 91.15
CA LYS A 109 -43.83 -26.23 90.26
C LYS A 109 -42.82 -25.16 90.64
N ILE A 110 -42.57 -24.96 91.93
CA ILE A 110 -41.52 -24.06 92.42
C ILE A 110 -40.14 -24.59 92.03
N GLU A 111 -39.89 -25.88 92.16
CA GLU A 111 -38.63 -26.52 91.78
C GLU A 111 -38.39 -26.44 90.26
N THR A 112 -39.43 -26.69 89.44
CA THR A 112 -39.35 -26.48 87.97
C THR A 112 -39.14 -25.02 87.62
N LEU A 113 -39.78 -24.08 88.32
CA LEU A 113 -39.57 -22.65 88.08
C LEU A 113 -38.19 -22.16 88.53
N GLN A 114 -37.60 -22.78 89.55
CA GLN A 114 -36.23 -22.48 89.98
C GLN A 114 -35.22 -23.00 88.97
N THR A 115 -35.42 -24.23 88.46
CA THR A 115 -34.58 -24.79 87.40
C THR A 115 -34.72 -24.02 86.08
N ASP A 116 -35.93 -23.62 85.69
CA ASP A 116 -36.16 -22.74 84.53
C ASP A 116 -35.51 -21.37 84.72
N ASN A 117 -35.58 -20.78 85.93
CA ASN A 117 -34.88 -19.52 86.20
C ASN A 117 -33.35 -19.66 86.12
N THR A 118 -32.78 -20.79 86.56
CA THR A 118 -31.34 -21.03 86.43
C THR A 118 -30.94 -21.21 84.96
N LEU A 119 -31.72 -21.96 84.18
CA LEU A 119 -31.46 -22.15 82.74
C LEU A 119 -31.58 -20.85 81.97
N MET A 120 -32.61 -20.03 82.26
CA MET A 120 -32.78 -18.71 81.65
C MET A 120 -31.61 -17.77 82.00
N SER A 121 -31.08 -17.86 83.23
CA SER A 121 -29.90 -17.09 83.62
C SER A 121 -28.65 -17.53 82.86
N GLU A 122 -28.46 -18.84 82.66
CA GLU A 122 -27.37 -19.38 81.85
C GLU A 122 -27.50 -18.98 80.37
N GLU A 123 -28.71 -19.04 79.80
CA GLU A 123 -28.97 -18.57 78.43
C GLU A 123 -28.65 -17.08 78.28
N LEU A 124 -29.09 -16.23 79.21
CA LEU A 124 -28.77 -14.80 79.19
C LEU A 124 -27.25 -14.53 79.28
N GLU A 125 -26.51 -15.39 79.97
CA GLU A 125 -25.05 -15.30 80.06
C GLU A 125 -24.35 -15.74 78.77
N VAL A 126 -24.89 -16.76 78.09
CA VAL A 126 -24.46 -17.14 76.73
C VAL A 126 -24.68 -15.98 75.75
N TYR A 127 -25.85 -15.35 75.75
CA TYR A 127 -26.10 -14.19 74.86
C TYR A 127 -25.15 -13.02 75.15
N ARG A 128 -24.90 -12.69 76.41
CA ARG A 128 -23.91 -11.66 76.78
C ARG A 128 -22.50 -12.01 76.32
N ASN A 129 -22.11 -13.28 76.39
CA ASN A 129 -20.79 -13.71 75.93
C ASN A 129 -20.68 -13.67 74.40
N VAL A 130 -21.75 -13.99 73.67
CA VAL A 130 -21.81 -13.84 72.21
C VAL A 130 -21.69 -12.36 71.82
N ASP A 131 -22.41 -11.46 72.48
CA ASP A 131 -22.33 -10.00 72.22
C ASP A 131 -20.93 -9.44 72.48
N LYS A 132 -20.31 -9.83 73.60
CA LYS A 132 -18.92 -9.45 73.91
C LYS A 132 -17.93 -9.97 72.88
N ASN A 133 -18.09 -11.23 72.47
CA ASN A 133 -17.24 -11.82 71.42
C ASN A 133 -17.43 -11.10 70.08
N PHE A 134 -18.66 -10.68 69.75
CA PHE A 134 -18.94 -9.89 68.55
C PHE A 134 -18.29 -8.51 68.58
N GLU A 135 -18.32 -7.80 69.72
CA GLU A 135 -17.61 -6.53 69.90
C GLU A 135 -16.08 -6.69 69.85
N ILE A 136 -15.54 -7.78 70.41
CA ILE A 136 -14.11 -8.10 70.31
C ILE A 136 -13.73 -8.33 68.85
N ILE A 137 -14.48 -9.13 68.09
CA ILE A 137 -14.23 -9.37 66.66
C ILE A 137 -14.23 -8.06 65.85
N LYS A 138 -15.13 -7.14 66.18
CA LYS A 138 -15.24 -5.84 65.51
C LYS A 138 -14.07 -4.89 65.84
N THR A 139 -13.35 -5.13 66.92
CA THR A 139 -12.18 -4.33 67.33
C THR A 139 -10.84 -4.97 66.93
N ILE A 140 -10.84 -6.12 66.23
CA ILE A 140 -9.62 -6.78 65.74
C ILE A 140 -9.02 -5.93 64.59
N PRO A 141 -7.80 -5.38 64.75
CA PRO A 141 -7.15 -4.54 63.73
C PRO A 141 -6.81 -5.28 62.42
N GLU A 142 -6.80 -6.62 62.44
CA GLU A 142 -6.63 -7.46 61.26
C GLU A 142 -7.81 -7.32 60.27
N MET A 143 -9.03 -7.07 60.75
CA MET A 143 -10.20 -6.89 59.88
C MET A 143 -10.16 -5.57 59.09
N ASP A 144 -9.62 -4.52 59.70
CA ASP A 144 -9.38 -3.23 59.04
C ASP A 144 -8.19 -3.30 58.08
N SER A 145 -7.15 -4.07 58.41
CA SER A 145 -6.01 -4.34 57.53
C SER A 145 -6.43 -5.11 56.27
N ILE A 146 -7.33 -6.09 56.41
CA ILE A 146 -7.89 -6.84 55.27
C ILE A 146 -8.75 -5.93 54.38
N LYS A 147 -9.53 -5.01 54.96
CA LYS A 147 -10.32 -4.03 54.18
C LYS A 147 -9.42 -3.07 53.40
N GLN A 148 -8.40 -2.50 54.03
CA GLN A 148 -7.43 -1.63 53.35
C GLN A 148 -6.72 -2.37 52.22
N SER A 149 -6.25 -3.60 52.47
CA SER A 149 -5.61 -4.42 51.44
C SER A 149 -6.54 -4.70 50.26
N LYS A 150 -7.84 -4.90 50.51
CA LYS A 150 -8.84 -5.13 49.46
C LYS A 150 -9.11 -3.86 48.63
N GLU A 151 -9.12 -2.69 49.24
CA GLU A 151 -9.20 -1.40 48.55
C GLU A 151 -7.96 -1.13 47.71
N GLU A 152 -6.75 -1.36 48.25
CA GLU A 152 -5.49 -1.26 47.52
C GLU A 152 -5.45 -2.22 46.33
N PHE A 153 -5.92 -3.45 46.50
CA PHE A 153 -6.00 -4.44 45.42
C PHE A 153 -6.95 -3.99 44.31
N SER A 154 -8.10 -3.41 44.67
CA SER A 154 -9.05 -2.86 43.70
C SER A 154 -8.47 -1.67 42.93
N GLN A 155 -7.67 -0.82 43.59
CA GLN A 155 -7.00 0.30 42.94
C GLN A 155 -5.87 -0.19 42.00
N LEU A 156 -5.10 -1.18 42.42
CA LEU A 156 -4.08 -1.83 41.60
C LEU A 156 -4.70 -2.51 40.36
N GLU A 157 -5.86 -3.16 40.50
CA GLU A 157 -6.57 -3.78 39.40
C GLU A 157 -7.06 -2.74 38.36
N GLU A 158 -7.59 -1.60 38.82
CA GLU A 158 -7.99 -0.49 37.95
C GLU A 158 -6.77 0.13 37.24
N GLN A 159 -5.65 0.33 37.96
CA GLN A 159 -4.41 0.83 37.37
C GLN A 159 -3.85 -0.14 36.32
N LEU A 160 -3.84 -1.45 36.60
CA LEU A 160 -3.41 -2.47 35.65
C LEU A 160 -4.27 -2.45 34.39
N LYS A 161 -5.60 -2.32 34.54
CA LYS A 161 -6.53 -2.24 33.42
C LYS A 161 -6.30 -0.98 32.57
N GLN A 162 -6.02 0.16 33.20
CA GLN A 162 -5.66 1.38 32.48
C GLN A 162 -4.34 1.25 31.74
N GLU A 163 -3.34 0.60 32.35
CA GLU A 163 -2.03 0.43 31.75
C GLU A 163 -2.07 -0.53 30.57
N VAL A 164 -2.84 -1.63 30.66
CA VAL A 164 -3.10 -2.52 29.52
C VAL A 164 -3.72 -1.76 28.35
N LYS A 165 -4.74 -0.91 28.60
CA LYS A 165 -5.35 -0.08 27.54
C LYS A 165 -4.35 0.89 26.91
N ARG A 166 -3.51 1.55 27.71
CA ARG A 166 -2.45 2.44 27.18
C ARG A 166 -1.46 1.65 26.31
N ARG A 167 -1.07 0.46 26.75
CA ARG A 167 -0.16 -0.42 26.02
C ARG A 167 -0.76 -0.84 24.67
N GLU A 168 -2.03 -1.23 24.66
CA GLU A 168 -2.74 -1.61 23.43
C GLU A 168 -2.84 -0.45 22.43
N LEU A 169 -3.11 0.78 22.91
CA LEU A 169 -3.12 1.97 22.06
C LEU A 169 -1.73 2.28 21.49
N ALA A 170 -0.68 2.14 22.30
CA ALA A 170 0.69 2.32 21.86
C ALA A 170 1.13 1.25 20.85
N GLU A 171 0.72 -0.01 21.02
CA GLU A 171 0.97 -1.10 20.06
C GLU A 171 0.30 -0.81 18.71
N LYS A 172 -0.95 -0.34 18.71
CA LYS A 172 -1.67 0.03 17.47
C LYS A 172 -1.02 1.22 16.75
N GLU A 173 -0.59 2.23 17.50
CA GLU A 173 0.12 3.38 16.92
C GLU A 173 1.46 2.92 16.33
N LEU A 174 2.22 2.07 17.04
CA LEU A 174 3.49 1.55 16.54
C LEU A 174 3.31 0.73 15.25
N GLU A 175 2.29 -0.12 15.18
CA GLU A 175 1.96 -0.89 13.98
C GLU A 175 1.63 0.04 12.80
N SER A 176 0.86 1.09 13.04
CA SER A 176 0.53 2.11 12.03
C SER A 176 1.78 2.86 11.54
N GLN A 177 2.70 3.19 12.46
CA GLN A 177 3.98 3.83 12.13
C GLN A 177 4.89 2.90 11.31
N LEU A 178 4.93 1.60 11.63
CA LEU A 178 5.69 0.61 10.86
C LEU A 178 5.17 0.48 9.43
N PHE A 179 3.84 0.46 9.26
CA PHE A 179 3.21 0.45 7.94
C PHE A 179 3.57 1.69 7.13
N LEU A 180 3.37 2.88 7.70
CA LEU A 180 3.67 4.16 7.04
C LEU A 180 5.15 4.28 6.68
N LYS A 181 6.05 3.78 7.54
CA LYS A 181 7.48 3.75 7.26
C LYS A 181 7.81 2.88 6.04
N GLY A 182 7.19 1.69 5.93
CA GLY A 182 7.37 0.82 4.77
C GLY A 182 6.85 1.46 3.47
N GLU A 183 5.72 2.16 3.54
CA GLU A 183 5.19 2.91 2.40
C GLU A 183 6.12 4.07 1.99
N CYS A 184 6.67 4.82 2.95
CA CYS A 184 7.67 5.86 2.68
C CYS A 184 8.95 5.29 2.04
N GLU A 185 9.44 4.13 2.49
CA GLU A 185 10.63 3.48 1.91
C GLU A 185 10.39 3.06 0.46
N THR A 186 9.21 2.49 0.16
CA THR A 186 8.87 2.12 -1.23
C THR A 186 8.71 3.35 -2.12
N ALA A 187 8.05 4.42 -1.64
CA ALA A 187 7.93 5.68 -2.35
C ALA A 187 9.31 6.34 -2.62
N MET A 188 10.22 6.29 -1.66
CA MET A 188 11.58 6.80 -1.80
C MET A 188 12.33 6.05 -2.91
N HIS A 189 12.27 4.72 -2.93
CA HIS A 189 12.95 3.94 -3.96
C HIS A 189 12.39 4.16 -5.36
N LEU A 190 11.08 4.37 -5.50
CA LEU A 190 10.48 4.74 -6.79
C LEU A 190 10.98 6.11 -7.27
N LEU A 191 11.04 7.10 -6.37
CA LEU A 191 11.59 8.42 -6.69
C LEU A 191 13.08 8.36 -7.04
N GLU A 192 13.88 7.58 -6.32
CA GLU A 192 15.30 7.36 -6.63
C GLU A 192 15.47 6.78 -8.03
N ARG A 193 14.69 5.75 -8.39
CA ARG A 193 14.72 5.15 -9.72
C ARG A 193 14.34 6.17 -10.80
N ASP A 194 13.26 6.90 -10.61
CA ASP A 194 12.80 7.90 -11.58
C ASP A 194 13.85 9.01 -11.78
N VAL A 195 14.52 9.45 -10.71
CA VAL A 195 15.62 10.42 -10.79
C VAL A 195 16.79 9.86 -11.61
N LEU A 196 17.18 8.61 -11.38
CA LEU A 196 18.26 7.95 -12.14
C LEU A 196 17.90 7.83 -13.63
N GLU A 197 16.68 7.41 -13.96
CA GLU A 197 16.23 7.32 -15.37
C GLU A 197 16.22 8.70 -16.06
N LYS A 198 15.81 9.75 -15.34
CA LYS A 198 15.89 11.12 -15.86
C LYS A 198 17.34 11.58 -16.03
N GLN A 199 18.25 11.22 -15.12
CA GLN A 199 19.68 11.52 -15.27
C GLN A 199 20.27 10.84 -16.50
N ASP A 200 19.97 9.56 -16.75
CA ASP A 200 20.44 8.83 -17.94
C ASP A 200 19.91 9.45 -19.24
N SER A 201 18.64 9.89 -19.23
CA SER A 201 18.04 10.62 -20.35
C SER A 201 18.80 11.93 -20.62
N VAL A 202 19.12 12.70 -19.58
CA VAL A 202 19.89 13.95 -19.70
C VAL A 202 21.30 13.69 -20.21
N ILE A 203 21.98 12.65 -19.73
CA ILE A 203 23.32 12.27 -20.20
C ILE A 203 23.27 11.94 -21.71
N THR A 204 22.27 11.18 -22.14
CA THR A 204 22.08 10.81 -23.54
C THR A 204 21.84 12.05 -24.41
N LEU A 205 20.95 12.95 -23.99
CA LEU A 205 20.67 14.20 -24.72
C LEU A 205 21.91 15.10 -24.81
N ARG A 206 22.71 15.19 -23.74
CA ARG A 206 23.98 15.95 -23.76
C ARG A 206 24.98 15.37 -24.76
N ARG A 207 25.08 14.04 -24.84
CA ARG A 207 25.94 13.37 -25.83
C ARG A 207 25.46 13.65 -27.26
N GLN A 208 24.15 13.53 -27.52
CA GLN A 208 23.58 13.85 -28.83
C GLN A 208 23.84 15.31 -29.23
N LEU A 209 23.77 16.24 -28.27
CA LEU A 209 24.08 17.65 -28.53
C LEU A 209 25.55 17.86 -28.95
N GLU A 210 26.49 17.15 -28.32
CA GLU A 210 27.91 17.23 -28.69
C GLU A 210 28.17 16.56 -30.06
N ASP A 211 27.46 15.47 -30.38
CA ASP A 211 27.51 14.83 -31.70
C ASP A 211 27.01 15.81 -32.78
N ILE A 212 25.87 16.49 -32.56
CA ILE A 212 25.33 17.51 -33.48
C ILE A 212 26.32 18.67 -33.65
N LYS A 213 26.91 19.15 -32.57
CA LYS A 213 27.92 20.21 -32.61
C LYS A 213 29.14 19.79 -33.43
N THR A 214 29.61 18.56 -33.27
CA THR A 214 30.71 17.99 -34.04
C THR A 214 30.36 17.92 -35.53
N ILE A 215 29.16 17.42 -35.86
CA ILE A 215 28.65 17.38 -37.24
C ILE A 215 28.58 18.79 -37.84
N ASN A 216 28.06 19.77 -37.10
CA ASN A 216 27.97 21.15 -37.55
C ASN A 216 29.35 21.73 -37.86
N LEU A 217 30.34 21.53 -36.99
CA LEU A 217 31.72 21.99 -37.24
C LEU A 217 32.33 21.33 -38.48
N GLN A 218 32.13 20.03 -38.65
CA GLN A 218 32.59 19.30 -39.84
C GLN A 218 31.91 19.81 -41.11
N MET A 219 30.61 20.12 -41.04
CA MET A 219 29.86 20.66 -42.17
C MET A 219 30.36 22.05 -42.57
N TYR A 220 30.63 22.94 -41.60
CA TYR A 220 31.22 24.26 -41.88
C TYR A 220 32.61 24.13 -42.50
N SER A 221 33.45 23.22 -42.01
CA SER A 221 34.77 22.96 -42.61
C SER A 221 34.65 22.51 -44.07
N LYS A 222 33.78 21.54 -44.37
CA LYS A 222 33.55 21.07 -45.74
C LYS A 222 32.96 22.16 -46.64
N LEU A 223 32.07 22.99 -46.11
CA LEU A 223 31.53 24.11 -46.86
C LEU A 223 32.64 25.09 -47.27
N GLN A 224 33.55 25.42 -46.35
CA GLN A 224 34.69 26.29 -46.63
C GLN A 224 35.66 25.67 -47.65
N GLU A 225 35.91 24.35 -47.59
CA GLU A 225 36.69 23.63 -48.60
C GLU A 225 36.02 23.70 -50.00
N CYS A 226 34.69 23.55 -50.06
CA CYS A 226 33.94 23.72 -51.31
C CYS A 226 34.03 25.15 -51.85
N GLU A 227 33.86 26.16 -51.00
CA GLU A 227 33.96 27.57 -51.39
C GLU A 227 35.35 27.90 -51.96
N THR A 228 36.42 27.46 -51.29
CA THR A 228 37.80 27.67 -51.77
C THR A 228 38.05 26.93 -53.09
N SER A 229 37.54 25.70 -53.24
CA SER A 229 37.61 24.94 -54.49
C SER A 229 36.88 25.65 -55.65
N ILE A 230 35.67 26.17 -55.40
CA ILE A 230 34.91 26.95 -56.38
C ILE A 230 35.68 28.21 -56.78
N LYS A 231 36.20 28.96 -55.80
CA LYS A 231 36.99 30.17 -56.06
C LYS A 231 38.20 29.88 -56.95
N ASN A 232 38.91 28.78 -56.70
CA ASN A 232 40.03 28.35 -57.51
C ASN A 232 39.60 28.00 -58.95
N LYS A 233 38.47 27.29 -59.12
CA LYS A 233 37.92 26.96 -60.45
C LYS A 233 37.51 28.21 -61.21
N VAL A 234 36.86 29.18 -60.55
CA VAL A 234 36.47 30.46 -61.15
C VAL A 234 37.70 31.22 -61.65
N ASN A 235 38.77 31.30 -60.83
CA ASN A 235 40.03 31.93 -61.25
C ASN A 235 40.65 31.23 -62.47
N HIS A 236 40.61 29.89 -62.50
CA HIS A 236 41.14 29.12 -63.63
C HIS A 236 40.33 29.37 -64.91
N ILE A 237 39.00 29.41 -64.82
CA ILE A 237 38.12 29.75 -65.95
C ILE A 237 38.44 31.15 -66.47
N SER A 238 38.57 32.15 -65.58
CA SER A 238 38.93 33.51 -65.98
C SER A 238 40.27 33.58 -66.71
N HIS A 239 41.26 32.79 -66.28
CA HIS A 239 42.54 32.69 -66.99
C HIS A 239 42.40 32.05 -68.38
N LEU A 240 41.58 30.99 -68.51
CA LEU A 240 41.29 30.39 -69.81
C LEU A 240 40.54 31.34 -70.74
N GLU A 241 39.56 32.10 -70.23
CA GLU A 241 38.85 33.14 -70.98
C GLU A 241 39.80 34.22 -71.50
N GLN A 242 40.74 34.66 -70.67
CA GLN A 242 41.78 35.60 -71.08
C GLN A 242 42.65 35.00 -72.20
N ASN A 243 43.09 33.74 -72.05
CA ASN A 243 43.88 33.07 -73.08
C ASN A 243 43.09 32.95 -74.41
N ILE A 244 41.81 32.56 -74.36
CA ILE A 244 40.94 32.51 -75.54
C ILE A 244 40.84 33.89 -76.21
N SER A 245 40.65 34.96 -75.43
CA SER A 245 40.61 36.33 -75.96
C SER A 245 41.93 36.73 -76.64
N THR A 246 43.08 36.41 -76.03
CA THR A 246 44.38 36.68 -76.65
C THR A 246 44.57 35.88 -77.94
N MET A 247 44.20 34.61 -77.95
CA MET A 247 44.26 33.77 -79.14
C MET A 247 43.35 34.29 -80.25
N ALA A 248 42.10 34.68 -79.93
CA ALA A 248 41.17 35.29 -80.88
C ALA A 248 41.75 36.57 -81.52
N ASN A 249 42.38 37.43 -80.72
CA ASN A 249 43.07 38.61 -81.24
C ASN A 249 44.24 38.25 -82.18
N THR A 250 45.05 37.25 -81.83
CA THR A 250 46.15 36.80 -82.70
C THR A 250 45.64 36.19 -84.01
N ILE A 251 44.54 35.43 -83.97
CA ILE A 251 43.90 34.86 -85.16
C ILE A 251 43.40 36.00 -86.06
N SER A 252 42.68 36.98 -85.51
CA SER A 252 42.19 38.12 -86.29
C SER A 252 43.33 38.93 -86.96
N GLN A 253 44.46 39.10 -86.26
CA GLN A 253 45.65 39.73 -86.84
C GLN A 253 46.26 38.90 -87.99
N LEU A 254 46.31 37.57 -87.84
CA LEU A 254 46.80 36.68 -88.90
C LEU A 254 45.86 36.67 -90.11
N GLU A 255 44.55 36.64 -89.91
CA GLU A 255 43.53 36.75 -90.97
C GLU A 255 43.68 38.07 -91.75
N SER A 256 43.89 39.18 -91.06
CA SER A 256 44.16 40.47 -91.70
C SER A 256 45.47 40.46 -92.53
N LYS A 257 46.52 39.80 -92.05
CA LYS A 257 47.76 39.64 -92.82
C LYS A 257 47.54 38.78 -94.07
N VAL A 258 46.86 37.65 -93.95
CA VAL A 258 46.56 36.75 -95.07
C VAL A 258 45.76 37.49 -96.14
N THR A 259 44.68 38.17 -95.77
CA THR A 259 43.87 38.95 -96.73
C THR A 259 44.68 40.07 -97.40
N ASN A 260 45.62 40.71 -96.71
CA ASN A 260 46.53 41.67 -97.31
C ASN A 260 47.51 41.02 -98.30
N TYR A 261 48.09 39.86 -97.97
CA TYR A 261 48.96 39.12 -98.90
C TYR A 261 48.20 38.65 -100.14
N GLU A 262 46.94 38.21 -99.99
CA GLU A 262 46.08 37.83 -101.12
C GLU A 262 45.82 39.03 -102.05
N LYS A 263 45.54 40.21 -101.50
CA LYS A 263 45.39 41.45 -102.30
C LYS A 263 46.68 41.83 -103.03
N LEU A 264 47.82 41.75 -102.35
CA LEU A 264 49.12 42.07 -102.94
C LEU A 264 49.42 41.12 -104.12
N ARG A 265 49.21 39.82 -103.90
CA ARG A 265 49.36 38.79 -104.93
C ARG A 265 48.44 39.02 -106.13
N ALA A 266 47.16 39.33 -105.90
CA ALA A 266 46.22 39.62 -106.99
C ALA A 266 46.65 40.86 -107.81
N ASN A 267 47.19 41.89 -107.16
CA ASN A 267 47.73 43.07 -107.83
C ASN A 267 48.99 42.74 -108.64
N ASP A 268 49.89 41.91 -108.10
CA ASP A 268 51.08 41.44 -108.81
C ASP A 268 50.71 40.58 -110.04
N GLU A 269 49.73 39.69 -109.91
CA GLU A 269 49.18 38.89 -111.02
C GLU A 269 48.57 39.80 -112.12
N GLN A 270 47.81 40.84 -111.73
CA GLN A 270 47.30 41.84 -112.69
C GLN A 270 48.41 42.65 -113.37
N ASN A 271 49.46 43.02 -112.64
CA ASN A 271 50.59 43.76 -113.20
C ASN A 271 51.39 42.90 -114.18
N GLN A 272 51.61 41.61 -113.88
CA GLN A 272 52.23 40.67 -114.80
C GLN A 272 51.40 40.51 -116.08
N MET A 273 50.07 40.41 -115.96
CA MET A 273 49.18 40.30 -117.12
C MET A 273 49.27 41.54 -118.02
N LYS A 274 49.23 42.75 -117.45
CA LYS A 274 49.41 44.00 -118.22
C LYS A 274 50.78 44.09 -118.90
N LEU A 275 51.85 43.67 -118.23
CA LEU A 275 53.19 43.66 -118.81
C LEU A 275 53.29 42.66 -119.97
N SER A 276 52.63 41.50 -119.84
CA SER A 276 52.55 40.52 -120.94
C SER A 276 51.78 41.05 -122.15
N GLU A 277 50.67 41.77 -121.95
CA GLU A 277 49.93 42.44 -123.04
C GLU A 277 50.79 43.50 -123.75
N GLN A 278 51.53 44.31 -122.99
CA GLN A 278 52.44 45.32 -123.56
C GLN A 278 53.61 44.72 -124.35
N LEU A 279 54.06 43.51 -124.02
CA LEU A 279 55.10 42.80 -124.77
C LEU A 279 54.55 42.22 -126.08
N THR A 280 53.29 41.79 -126.12
CA THR A 280 52.63 41.31 -127.35
C THR A 280 52.27 42.42 -128.34
N ASP A 281 52.08 43.67 -127.89
CA ASP A 281 51.76 44.82 -128.76
C ASP A 281 53.00 45.48 -129.42
N VAL A 282 54.22 44.98 -129.14
CA VAL A 282 55.49 45.53 -129.65
C VAL A 282 56.13 44.67 -130.75
N GLU A 283 55.52 43.53 -131.11
CA GLU A 283 55.88 42.70 -132.29
C GLU A 283 54.98 42.99 -133.50
#